data_AF-A0A524CPZ9-F1
#
_entry.id   AF-A0A524CPZ9-F1
#
_cell.length_a   1.000
_cell.length_b   1.000
_cell.length_c   1.000
_cell.angle_alpha   90.00
_cell.angle_beta   90.00
_cell.angle_gamma   90.00
#
_symmetry.space_group_name_H-M   'P 1'
#
loop_
_entity.id
_entity.type
_entity.pdbx_description
1 polymer ?
#
loop_
_entity_poly.entity_id
_entity_poly.type
_entity_poly.pdbx_seq_one_letter_code
_entity_poly.pdbx_strand_id
1 'polypeptide(L)'
;MKFKKKFTALLLISLFFFTTIGLVSKFATSIDSSLETSAIPSGVDYDWEEYLFDSWMNQTWDQATTEYNYNGTYSDTYTYTYDYYYYDYQAGQTLKRKITNIYSYETNSTSYSNYTITGEMSYHLVFDTYKVEVTYGDFLKLLWFGFRNGSIEMIQELSEYVAYSEYSSEQYYENTEIIKTYNDTDGDGIYETQIGDDIILETNDTHEYSGSYETDIFEYYGSNVDSIKMVQSLDVLYPLILSTQIYTTQNSKKVAWGEMIPPSFFIYNDTDNDGIYSAGESNSGPSGGLSLGFSDELVGTISPMAANNVNMTQSIIYSNGTEKNLQTFGASAAPQDVTPNELTENITFNPPQETANGLSWDINYEELPLQGGIYDSSDSFYLDNSKYDWASPTNFSFGFNYDIGENRSDLFQTFGISKITNSTFYDELQGLSLSIPHYNYFISSEEITQETENAATVPTDIINFTLSGIPAAQIDMGLSFPEKKNYTLYNYPSEGNITEIGALGSTVSQIIVSSEEQTNQQYSIVDMLKAFILPAIENDPAFNSYSGVLAMATQNYPVWSGEHLVHDPTFSVFYSSDTGASIGGGEISGFLYLPLFATVVITLVIITKRVNRKRKD
;
A
#
# COMPACT_ATOMS: atom_id res chain seq x y z
N MET A 1 51.18 17.80 -38.03
CA MET A 1 50.31 18.67 -37.20
C MET A 1 49.50 17.79 -36.26
N LYS A 2 50.11 17.39 -35.15
CA LYS A 2 49.60 16.49 -34.10
C LYS A 2 50.12 17.06 -32.79
N PHE A 3 49.32 17.82 -32.04
CA PHE A 3 49.57 18.17 -30.62
C PHE A 3 48.42 19.08 -30.15
N LYS A 4 47.29 18.47 -29.73
CA LYS A 4 46.24 19.13 -28.92
C LYS A 4 45.16 18.16 -28.38
N LYS A 5 45.53 16.92 -28.05
CA LYS A 5 44.64 15.96 -27.36
C LYS A 5 45.19 15.39 -26.04
N LYS A 6 46.35 15.85 -25.56
CA LYS A 6 46.97 15.37 -24.30
C LYS A 6 47.15 16.42 -23.21
N PHE A 7 46.63 17.64 -23.40
CA PHE A 7 46.69 18.69 -22.37
C PHE A 7 45.34 18.91 -21.65
N THR A 8 44.23 18.52 -22.26
CA THR A 8 42.89 18.56 -21.62
C THR A 8 42.64 17.36 -20.69
N ALA A 9 43.30 16.22 -20.95
CA ALA A 9 43.18 15.03 -20.12
C ALA A 9 43.99 15.08 -18.82
N LEU A 10 44.93 16.02 -18.68
CA LEU A 10 45.73 16.17 -17.45
C LEU A 10 45.15 17.21 -16.46
N LEU A 11 44.26 18.10 -16.93
CA LEU A 11 43.55 19.05 -16.06
C LEU A 11 42.26 18.43 -15.45
N LEU A 12 41.75 17.36 -16.04
CA LEU A 12 40.59 16.60 -15.56
C LEU A 12 40.94 15.50 -14.56
N ILE A 13 42.23 15.15 -14.42
CA ILE A 13 42.70 14.12 -13.48
C ILE A 13 43.30 14.74 -12.21
N SER A 14 43.67 16.03 -12.24
CA SER A 14 44.18 16.75 -11.06
C SER A 14 43.09 17.44 -10.22
N LEU A 15 41.81 17.34 -10.60
CA LEU A 15 40.68 17.73 -9.75
C LEU A 15 40.05 16.52 -9.02
N PHE A 16 40.65 15.34 -9.14
CA PHE A 16 40.13 14.07 -8.62
C PHE A 16 40.87 13.54 -7.38
N PHE A 17 41.80 14.31 -6.82
CA PHE A 17 42.54 13.93 -5.62
C PHE A 17 42.71 15.15 -4.73
N PHE A 18 41.68 15.49 -3.95
CA PHE A 18 41.74 16.17 -2.64
C PHE A 18 40.32 16.55 -2.24
N THR A 19 39.65 15.69 -1.48
CA THR A 19 38.67 15.94 -0.39
C THR A 19 37.90 14.64 -0.14
N THR A 20 38.57 13.69 0.49
CA THR A 20 37.94 12.67 1.32
C THR A 20 37.53 13.35 2.64
N ILE A 21 36.36 12.97 3.18
CA ILE A 21 35.59 13.60 4.29
C ILE A 21 34.56 14.63 3.77
N GLY A 22 33.31 14.18 3.54
CA GLY A 22 32.18 15.07 3.19
C GLY A 22 31.06 14.49 2.32
N LEU A 23 30.78 13.18 2.36
CA LEU A 23 29.78 12.55 1.48
C LEU A 23 28.49 12.08 2.18
N VAL A 24 28.36 12.28 3.49
CA VAL A 24 27.06 12.16 4.18
C VAL A 24 26.16 13.40 3.94
N SER A 25 26.73 14.51 3.46
CA SER A 25 26.00 15.77 3.25
C SER A 25 25.43 15.98 1.84
N LYS A 26 25.58 15.02 0.92
CA LYS A 26 25.18 15.22 -0.49
C LYS A 26 23.75 14.83 -0.85
N PHE A 27 23.06 14.07 -0.02
CA PHE A 27 21.61 13.89 -0.16
C PHE A 27 20.85 15.07 0.46
N ALA A 28 21.36 15.62 1.57
CA ALA A 28 20.89 16.90 2.11
C ALA A 28 21.09 18.08 1.14
N THR A 29 22.03 18.00 0.18
CA THR A 29 22.28 19.09 -0.79
C THR A 29 21.69 18.90 -2.19
N SER A 30 21.12 17.75 -2.55
CA SER A 30 20.20 17.70 -3.70
C SER A 30 18.86 18.37 -3.38
N ILE A 31 18.51 18.47 -2.08
CA ILE A 31 17.46 19.35 -1.56
C ILE A 31 17.93 20.82 -1.58
N ASP A 32 19.20 21.12 -1.27
CA ASP A 32 19.71 22.52 -1.34
C ASP A 32 19.97 23.07 -2.75
N SER A 33 20.19 22.26 -3.78
CA SER A 33 20.72 22.78 -5.06
C SER A 33 19.68 23.39 -6.01
N SER A 34 18.40 23.38 -5.65
CA SER A 34 17.34 24.23 -6.25
C SER A 34 16.94 25.42 -5.37
N LEU A 35 17.53 25.58 -4.17
CA LEU A 35 17.28 26.71 -3.29
C LEU A 35 18.05 27.96 -3.77
N GLU A 36 17.58 28.58 -4.84
CA GLU A 36 17.63 30.05 -4.84
C GLU A 36 16.74 30.49 -3.69
N THR A 37 17.32 31.10 -2.64
CA THR A 37 16.58 31.74 -1.56
C THR A 37 15.77 32.90 -2.13
N SER A 38 14.60 32.63 -2.69
CA SER A 38 13.54 33.60 -2.90
C SER A 38 12.68 33.66 -1.66
N ALA A 39 12.18 34.86 -1.36
CA ALA A 39 11.18 35.03 -0.31
C ALA A 39 9.94 34.20 -0.66
N ILE A 40 9.37 33.56 0.35
CA ILE A 40 8.08 32.89 0.29
C ILE A 40 7.06 33.77 -0.49
N PRO A 41 6.25 33.20 -1.40
CA PRO A 41 5.18 33.94 -2.05
C PRO A 41 4.35 34.72 -1.02
N SER A 42 4.11 36.01 -1.29
CA SER A 42 3.37 36.84 -0.34
C SER A 42 1.99 36.24 -0.03
N GLY A 43 1.71 35.96 1.24
CA GLY A 43 0.43 35.41 1.69
C GLY A 43 0.46 33.94 2.13
N VAL A 44 1.62 33.29 2.12
CA VAL A 44 1.81 31.99 2.79
C VAL A 44 2.19 32.23 4.25
N ASP A 45 1.42 31.67 5.17
CA ASP A 45 1.73 31.60 6.60
C ASP A 45 1.91 30.12 6.97
N TYR A 46 2.82 29.82 7.90
CA TYR A 46 2.98 28.46 8.43
C TYR A 46 3.23 28.47 9.93
N ASP A 47 2.80 27.39 10.57
CA ASP A 47 3.04 27.10 11.99
C ASP A 47 3.36 25.62 12.17
N TRP A 48 4.12 25.29 13.22
CA TRP A 48 4.42 23.92 13.56
C TRP A 48 4.54 23.74 15.07
N GLU A 49 4.06 22.59 15.55
CA GLU A 49 4.04 22.29 16.97
C GLU A 49 4.08 20.78 17.23
N GLU A 50 4.55 20.42 18.43
CA GLU A 50 4.24 19.12 19.02
C GLU A 50 2.77 19.12 19.42
N TYR A 51 2.02 18.13 18.95
CA TYR A 51 0.57 18.05 19.07
C TYR A 51 0.16 16.66 19.56
N LEU A 52 -0.66 16.61 20.61
CA LEU A 52 -1.32 15.37 21.00
C LEU A 52 -2.56 15.21 20.12
N PHE A 53 -2.47 14.29 19.15
CA PHE A 53 -3.62 13.88 18.38
C PHE A 53 -4.48 12.95 19.22
N ASP A 54 -5.71 13.35 19.52
CA ASP A 54 -6.69 12.59 20.28
C ASP A 54 -8.03 12.67 19.52
N SER A 55 -8.39 11.58 18.85
CA SER A 55 -9.59 11.53 18.01
C SER A 55 -10.39 10.26 18.24
N TRP A 56 -11.71 10.45 18.30
CA TRP A 56 -12.69 9.39 18.34
C TRP A 56 -13.46 9.36 17.03
N MET A 57 -13.58 8.18 16.45
CA MET A 57 -14.50 7.94 15.35
C MET A 57 -15.50 6.87 15.76
N ASN A 58 -16.79 7.17 15.58
CA ASN A 58 -17.88 6.26 15.90
C ASN A 58 -18.66 5.93 14.64
N GLN A 59 -18.89 4.64 14.41
CA GLN A 59 -19.78 4.10 13.40
C GLN A 59 -20.92 3.37 14.12
N THR A 60 -22.15 3.63 13.69
CA THR A 60 -23.33 2.93 14.21
C THR A 60 -24.01 2.18 13.07
N TRP A 61 -24.47 0.97 13.36
CA TRP A 61 -25.29 0.16 12.46
C TRP A 61 -26.69 0.03 13.06
N ASP A 62 -27.70 0.40 12.27
CA ASP A 62 -29.11 0.25 12.62
C ASP A 62 -29.78 -0.67 11.60
N GLN A 63 -29.91 -1.95 11.96
CA GLN A 63 -30.38 -3.03 11.08
C GLN A 63 -29.72 -3.00 9.69
N ALA A 64 -28.42 -2.76 9.66
CA ALA A 64 -27.66 -2.68 8.42
C ALA A 64 -27.56 -4.08 7.81
N THR A 65 -28.05 -4.24 6.58
CA THR A 65 -28.02 -5.51 5.85
C THR A 65 -26.95 -5.49 4.77
N THR A 66 -26.15 -6.54 4.69
CA THR A 66 -25.24 -6.75 3.56
C THR A 66 -25.51 -8.10 2.92
N GLU A 67 -25.62 -8.11 1.60
CA GLU A 67 -25.76 -9.33 0.81
C GLU A 67 -24.45 -9.62 0.10
N TYR A 68 -24.04 -10.88 0.10
CA TYR A 68 -22.87 -11.39 -0.56
C TYR A 68 -23.28 -12.53 -1.48
N ASN A 69 -22.90 -12.43 -2.76
CA ASN A 69 -23.13 -13.46 -3.75
C ASN A 69 -21.79 -13.85 -4.38
N TYR A 70 -21.43 -15.12 -4.29
CA TYR A 70 -20.26 -15.69 -4.94
C TYR A 70 -20.68 -16.76 -5.94
N ASN A 71 -20.03 -16.75 -7.10
CA ASN A 71 -20.09 -17.81 -8.08
C ASN A 71 -18.72 -17.89 -8.76
N GLY A 72 -18.00 -18.98 -8.54
CA GLY A 72 -16.65 -19.15 -9.05
C GLY A 72 -16.30 -20.60 -9.34
N THR A 73 -15.33 -20.76 -10.23
CA THR A 73 -14.71 -22.04 -10.56
C THR A 73 -13.24 -21.96 -10.17
N TYR A 74 -12.77 -22.93 -9.40
CA TYR A 74 -11.37 -23.07 -9.02
C TYR A 74 -10.85 -24.42 -9.49
N SER A 75 -9.75 -24.44 -10.23
CA SER A 75 -9.10 -25.67 -10.66
C SER A 75 -7.60 -25.57 -10.47
N ASP A 76 -7.01 -26.70 -10.09
CA ASP A 76 -5.57 -26.80 -9.90
C ASP A 76 -5.10 -28.24 -10.14
N THR A 77 -3.81 -28.40 -10.38
CA THR A 77 -3.15 -29.69 -10.56
C THR A 77 -1.86 -29.73 -9.77
N TYR A 78 -1.81 -30.54 -8.72
CA TYR A 78 -0.61 -30.76 -7.93
C TYR A 78 -0.02 -32.13 -8.22
N THR A 79 1.30 -32.16 -8.38
CA THR A 79 2.06 -33.40 -8.56
C THR A 79 2.94 -33.61 -7.34
N TYR A 80 2.81 -34.76 -6.68
CA TYR A 80 3.75 -35.16 -5.64
C TYR A 80 4.37 -36.50 -5.96
N THR A 81 5.65 -36.63 -5.61
CA THR A 81 6.44 -37.82 -5.88
C THR A 81 7.10 -38.27 -4.59
N TYR A 82 6.95 -39.56 -4.27
CA TYR A 82 7.62 -40.16 -3.13
C TYR A 82 8.26 -41.49 -3.50
N ASP A 83 9.35 -41.78 -2.80
CA ASP A 83 10.14 -42.98 -2.97
C ASP A 83 9.86 -43.95 -1.81
N TYR A 84 9.42 -45.15 -2.13
CA TYR A 84 9.10 -46.22 -1.19
C TYR A 84 10.03 -47.42 -1.41
N TYR A 85 10.79 -47.81 -0.39
CA TYR A 85 11.68 -48.97 -0.47
C TYR A 85 10.99 -50.20 0.13
N TYR A 86 11.00 -51.33 -0.59
CA TYR A 86 10.42 -52.58 -0.10
C TYR A 86 11.30 -53.78 -0.44
N TYR A 87 11.26 -54.79 0.41
CA TYR A 87 12.00 -56.03 0.20
C TYR A 87 11.14 -57.03 -0.57
N ASP A 88 11.59 -57.42 -1.77
CA ASP A 88 10.99 -58.52 -2.52
C ASP A 88 11.52 -59.85 -1.98
N TYR A 89 10.68 -60.54 -1.21
CA TYR A 89 11.02 -61.82 -0.60
C TYR A 89 11.22 -62.97 -1.59
N GLN A 90 10.68 -62.87 -2.82
CA GLN A 90 10.87 -63.90 -3.84
C GLN A 90 12.16 -63.69 -4.63
N ALA A 91 12.51 -62.44 -4.93
CA ALA A 91 13.74 -62.09 -5.61
C ALA A 91 14.96 -61.95 -4.66
N GLY A 92 14.72 -61.83 -3.35
CA GLY A 92 15.78 -61.68 -2.34
C GLY A 92 16.52 -60.34 -2.40
N GLN A 93 15.84 -59.28 -2.84
CA GLN A 93 16.43 -57.95 -3.06
C GLN A 93 15.50 -56.85 -2.53
N THR A 94 16.08 -55.72 -2.12
CA THR A 94 15.32 -54.50 -1.89
C THR A 94 15.06 -53.82 -3.23
N LEU A 95 13.88 -53.24 -3.40
CA LEU A 95 13.46 -52.47 -4.57
C LEU A 95 13.04 -51.07 -4.11
N LYS A 96 13.25 -50.08 -4.98
CA LYS A 96 12.73 -48.72 -4.81
C LYS A 96 11.54 -48.55 -5.72
N ARG A 97 10.40 -48.12 -5.19
CA ARG A 97 9.24 -47.72 -5.95
C ARG A 97 9.12 -46.21 -5.90
N LYS A 98 9.23 -45.56 -7.05
CA LYS A 98 8.91 -44.14 -7.20
C LYS A 98 7.45 -44.05 -7.60
N ILE A 99 6.65 -43.43 -6.76
CA ILE A 99 5.23 -43.19 -7.03
C ILE A 99 5.09 -41.69 -7.28
N THR A 100 4.69 -41.33 -8.49
CA THR A 100 4.34 -39.97 -8.86
C THR A 100 2.82 -39.91 -8.99
N ASN A 101 2.16 -39.18 -8.11
CA ASN A 101 0.75 -38.91 -8.25
C ASN A 101 0.55 -37.52 -8.85
N ILE A 102 -0.38 -37.42 -9.79
CA ILE A 102 -0.83 -36.19 -10.41
C ILE A 102 -2.30 -36.06 -10.04
N TYR A 103 -2.63 -35.14 -9.15
CA TYR A 103 -3.99 -34.84 -8.75
C TYR A 103 -4.43 -33.56 -9.44
N SER A 104 -5.48 -33.65 -10.25
CA SER A 104 -6.20 -32.51 -10.81
C SER A 104 -7.55 -32.40 -10.14
N TYR A 105 -8.00 -31.19 -9.84
CA TYR A 105 -9.36 -30.96 -9.37
C TYR A 105 -9.95 -29.70 -9.99
N GLU A 106 -11.28 -29.70 -10.13
CA GLU A 106 -12.07 -28.56 -10.55
C GLU A 106 -13.25 -28.45 -9.60
N THR A 107 -13.41 -27.29 -8.97
CA THR A 107 -14.45 -27.00 -8.00
C THR A 107 -15.29 -25.84 -8.52
N ASN A 108 -16.57 -26.07 -8.74
CA ASN A 108 -17.56 -25.05 -9.03
C ASN A 108 -18.32 -24.74 -7.75
N SER A 109 -18.22 -23.52 -7.23
CA SER A 109 -18.89 -23.12 -5.99
C SER A 109 -19.77 -21.89 -6.20
N THR A 110 -20.99 -21.97 -5.69
CA THR A 110 -21.86 -20.83 -5.48
C THR A 110 -22.13 -20.65 -3.99
N SER A 111 -22.14 -19.41 -3.52
CA SER A 111 -22.63 -19.11 -2.17
C SER A 111 -23.39 -17.81 -2.14
N TYR A 112 -24.45 -17.78 -1.35
CA TYR A 112 -25.17 -16.58 -0.97
C TYR A 112 -25.01 -16.40 0.53
N SER A 113 -24.81 -15.17 0.99
CA SER A 113 -24.90 -14.84 2.40
C SER A 113 -25.59 -13.49 2.56
N ASN A 114 -26.42 -13.37 3.59
CA ASN A 114 -27.03 -12.12 3.98
C ASN A 114 -26.88 -11.98 5.48
N TYR A 115 -26.34 -10.87 5.95
CA TYR A 115 -26.23 -10.59 7.37
C TYR A 115 -26.84 -9.24 7.72
N THR A 116 -27.61 -9.24 8.80
CA THR A 116 -28.21 -8.06 9.43
C THR A 116 -27.46 -7.79 10.72
N ILE A 117 -27.00 -6.55 10.91
CA ILE A 117 -26.26 -6.14 12.10
C ILE A 117 -26.87 -4.87 12.72
N THR A 118 -26.89 -4.85 14.05
CA THR A 118 -27.18 -3.65 14.84
C THR A 118 -26.11 -3.54 15.92
N GLY A 119 -25.54 -2.34 16.09
CA GLY A 119 -24.48 -2.11 17.04
C GLY A 119 -23.67 -0.85 16.74
N GLU A 120 -22.52 -0.75 17.35
CA GLU A 120 -21.58 0.35 17.16
C GLU A 120 -20.14 -0.13 17.16
N MET A 121 -19.28 0.67 16.53
CA MET A 121 -17.85 0.52 16.55
C MET A 121 -17.21 1.89 16.75
N SER A 122 -16.25 1.95 17.66
CA SER A 122 -15.50 3.15 17.99
C SER A 122 -14.01 2.88 17.80
N TYR A 123 -13.32 3.82 17.18
CA TYR A 123 -11.86 3.87 17.15
C TYR A 123 -11.40 5.10 17.93
N HIS A 124 -10.50 4.88 18.89
CA HIS A 124 -9.81 5.92 19.63
C HIS A 124 -8.34 5.90 19.23
N LEU A 125 -7.88 7.02 18.68
CA LEU A 125 -6.51 7.20 18.23
C LEU A 125 -5.88 8.28 19.10
N VAL A 126 -4.84 7.92 19.85
CA VAL A 126 -4.08 8.86 20.68
C VAL A 126 -2.63 8.78 20.28
N PHE A 127 -2.08 9.84 19.71
CA PHE A 127 -0.70 9.86 19.25
C PHE A 127 0.00 11.15 19.64
N ASP A 128 1.22 11.03 20.13
CA ASP A 128 2.17 12.13 20.13
C ASP A 128 2.59 12.35 18.68
N THR A 129 2.29 13.54 18.15
CA THR A 129 2.53 13.89 16.75
C THR A 129 3.25 15.21 16.65
N TYR A 130 3.85 15.45 15.50
CA TYR A 130 4.27 16.78 15.09
C TYR A 130 3.37 17.20 13.94
N LYS A 131 2.80 18.39 14.09
CA LYS A 131 1.84 18.97 13.15
C LYS A 131 2.51 20.15 12.46
N VAL A 132 2.42 20.18 11.13
CA VAL A 132 2.72 21.37 10.33
C VAL A 132 1.43 21.85 9.69
N GLU A 133 1.14 23.14 9.84
CA GLU A 133 0.02 23.82 9.21
C GLU A 133 0.57 24.89 8.28
N VAL A 134 0.18 24.83 7.01
CA VAL A 134 0.52 25.86 6.01
C VAL A 134 -0.78 26.43 5.47
N THR A 135 -0.90 27.74 5.41
CA THR A 135 -2.05 28.43 4.83
C THR A 135 -1.59 29.39 3.74
N TYR A 136 -2.39 29.52 2.68
CA TYR A 136 -2.18 30.50 1.63
C TYR A 136 -3.48 31.27 1.37
N GLY A 137 -3.59 32.43 2.01
CA GLY A 137 -4.85 33.18 2.10
C GLY A 137 -6.00 32.33 2.64
N ASP A 138 -7.22 32.56 2.15
CA ASP A 138 -8.41 31.75 2.46
C ASP A 138 -8.60 30.58 1.47
N PHE A 139 -7.63 30.38 0.56
CA PHE A 139 -7.81 29.54 -0.63
C PHE A 139 -7.27 28.13 -0.46
N LEU A 140 -6.26 27.96 0.38
CA LEU A 140 -5.50 26.73 0.52
C LEU A 140 -4.97 26.59 1.94
N LYS A 141 -5.15 25.41 2.51
CA LYS A 141 -4.61 24.99 3.80
C LYS A 141 -4.08 23.56 3.67
N LEU A 142 -2.85 23.33 4.11
CA LEU A 142 -2.24 22.02 4.31
C LEU A 142 -2.13 21.77 5.81
N LEU A 143 -2.56 20.59 6.24
CA LEU A 143 -2.22 20.00 7.51
C LEU A 143 -1.38 18.76 7.23
N TRP A 144 -0.23 18.63 7.88
CA TRP A 144 0.62 17.45 7.75
C TRP A 144 0.98 16.95 9.14
N PHE A 145 0.88 15.65 9.36
CA PHE A 145 1.12 15.01 10.66
C PHE A 145 2.19 13.92 10.53
N GLY A 146 3.22 14.02 11.37
CA GLY A 146 4.25 13.01 11.56
C GLY A 146 4.14 12.38 12.93
N PHE A 147 4.00 11.06 13.00
CA PHE A 147 3.64 10.34 14.22
C PHE A 147 4.87 9.88 14.99
N ARG A 148 4.90 10.10 16.30
CA ARG A 148 5.99 9.62 17.16
C ARG A 148 5.66 8.22 17.70
N ASN A 149 4.68 8.13 18.58
CA ASN A 149 4.15 6.92 19.20
C ASN A 149 2.73 7.22 19.69
N GLY A 150 1.98 6.18 20.00
CA GLY A 150 0.62 6.35 20.49
C GLY A 150 -0.07 5.05 20.81
N SER A 151 -1.38 5.11 20.95
CA SER A 151 -2.26 3.97 21.18
C SER A 151 -3.45 4.01 20.24
N ILE A 152 -3.83 2.82 19.79
CA ILE A 152 -5.06 2.57 19.05
C ILE A 152 -5.96 1.71 19.94
N GLU A 153 -7.17 2.17 20.20
CA GLU A 153 -8.22 1.36 20.84
C GLU A 153 -9.40 1.22 19.89
N MET A 154 -9.85 -0.01 19.68
CA MET A 154 -11.04 -0.35 18.93
C MET A 154 -12.06 -0.97 19.89
N ILE A 155 -13.24 -0.39 19.95
CA ILE A 155 -14.37 -0.91 20.72
C ILE A 155 -15.46 -1.28 19.72
N GLN A 156 -15.91 -2.52 19.72
CA GLN A 156 -17.06 -2.96 18.94
C GLN A 156 -18.12 -3.49 19.90
N GLU A 157 -19.35 -3.00 19.81
CA GLU A 157 -20.48 -3.51 20.57
C GLU A 157 -21.62 -3.87 19.62
N LEU A 158 -21.97 -5.16 19.55
CA LEU A 158 -23.05 -5.67 18.71
C LEU A 158 -24.24 -6.03 19.59
N SER A 159 -25.44 -5.62 19.21
CA SER A 159 -26.71 -6.00 19.84
C SER A 159 -27.58 -6.89 18.95
N GLU A 160 -27.26 -6.98 17.66
CA GLU A 160 -27.90 -7.88 16.71
C GLU A 160 -26.86 -8.32 15.67
N TYR A 161 -26.85 -9.62 15.36
CA TYR A 161 -26.09 -10.19 14.26
C TYR A 161 -26.81 -11.47 13.85
N VAL A 162 -27.52 -11.39 12.74
CA VAL A 162 -28.24 -12.52 12.14
C VAL A 162 -27.66 -12.73 10.76
N ALA A 163 -27.10 -13.91 10.52
CA ALA A 163 -26.51 -14.29 9.23
C ALA A 163 -27.27 -15.48 8.65
N TYR A 164 -27.68 -15.37 7.40
CA TYR A 164 -28.18 -16.45 6.57
C TYR A 164 -27.16 -16.77 5.49
N SER A 165 -26.80 -18.02 5.32
CA SER A 165 -25.87 -18.45 4.28
C SER A 165 -26.38 -19.70 3.56
N GLU A 166 -26.26 -19.70 2.24
CA GLU A 166 -26.44 -20.85 1.37
C GLU A 166 -25.14 -21.10 0.62
N TYR A 167 -24.76 -22.37 0.46
CA TYR A 167 -23.64 -22.74 -0.39
C TYR A 167 -23.96 -24.00 -1.19
N SER A 168 -23.38 -24.07 -2.38
CA SER A 168 -23.36 -25.25 -3.23
C SER A 168 -21.97 -25.36 -3.84
N SER A 169 -21.40 -26.55 -3.83
CA SER A 169 -20.11 -26.84 -4.43
C SER A 169 -20.15 -28.19 -5.14
N GLU A 170 -19.67 -28.22 -6.37
CA GLU A 170 -19.40 -29.44 -7.12
C GLU A 170 -17.89 -29.55 -7.30
N GLN A 171 -17.28 -30.65 -6.86
CA GLN A 171 -15.85 -30.89 -6.92
C GLN A 171 -15.58 -32.12 -7.77
N TYR A 172 -14.98 -31.91 -8.93
CA TYR A 172 -14.41 -32.94 -9.77
C TYR A 172 -12.95 -33.20 -9.36
N TYR A 173 -12.59 -34.47 -9.19
CA TYR A 173 -11.22 -34.90 -8.91
C TYR A 173 -10.79 -35.92 -9.96
N GLU A 174 -9.56 -35.78 -10.44
CA GLU A 174 -8.85 -36.74 -11.25
C GLU A 174 -7.49 -37.03 -10.59
N ASN A 175 -7.16 -38.29 -10.35
CA ASN A 175 -5.85 -38.70 -9.86
C ASN A 175 -5.24 -39.70 -10.82
N THR A 176 -4.02 -39.42 -11.25
CA THR A 176 -3.17 -40.32 -12.02
C THR A 176 -1.97 -40.72 -11.18
N GLU A 177 -1.92 -41.98 -10.74
CA GLU A 177 -0.77 -42.57 -10.06
C GLU A 177 0.14 -43.28 -11.07
N ILE A 178 1.37 -42.81 -11.20
CA ILE A 178 2.43 -43.41 -12.03
C ILE A 178 3.44 -44.09 -11.12
N ILE A 179 3.50 -45.42 -11.19
CA ILE A 179 4.40 -46.23 -10.38
C ILE A 179 5.55 -46.73 -11.24
N LYS A 180 6.78 -46.39 -10.83
CA LYS A 180 8.03 -46.91 -11.40
C LYS A 180 8.78 -47.72 -10.35
N THR A 181 9.25 -48.91 -10.72
CA THR A 181 10.05 -49.76 -9.82
C THR A 181 11.49 -49.81 -10.29
N TYR A 182 12.42 -49.59 -9.38
CA TYR A 182 13.86 -49.56 -9.62
C TYR A 182 14.55 -50.61 -8.75
N ASN A 183 15.62 -51.17 -9.28
CA ASN A 183 16.45 -52.15 -8.60
C ASN A 183 17.87 -51.63 -8.39
N ASP A 184 18.45 -52.06 -7.28
CA ASP A 184 19.87 -51.93 -6.99
C ASP A 184 20.58 -53.17 -7.54
N THR A 185 21.10 -53.03 -8.76
CA THR A 185 21.66 -54.18 -9.50
C THR A 185 23.09 -54.52 -9.04
N ASP A 186 23.78 -53.56 -8.42
CA ASP A 186 25.19 -53.65 -8.05
C ASP A 186 25.42 -53.77 -6.52
N GLY A 187 24.35 -53.66 -5.71
CA GLY A 187 24.37 -53.82 -4.26
C GLY A 187 24.99 -52.64 -3.52
N ASP A 188 25.03 -51.47 -4.15
CA ASP A 188 25.66 -50.25 -3.64
C ASP A 188 24.66 -49.28 -2.97
N GLY A 189 23.38 -49.65 -2.94
CA GLY A 189 22.29 -48.84 -2.43
C GLY A 189 21.75 -47.82 -3.43
N ILE A 190 22.15 -47.88 -4.71
CA ILE A 190 21.75 -46.95 -5.77
C ILE A 190 20.72 -47.63 -6.69
N TYR A 191 19.47 -47.15 -6.63
CA TYR A 191 18.33 -47.74 -7.34
C TYR A 191 18.03 -46.97 -8.64
N GLU A 192 18.90 -47.12 -9.64
CA GLU A 192 18.81 -46.38 -10.92
C GLU A 192 18.22 -47.20 -12.08
N THR A 193 18.28 -48.53 -12.01
CA THR A 193 17.77 -49.39 -13.11
C THR A 193 16.29 -49.64 -12.93
N GLN A 194 15.46 -49.01 -13.76
CA GLN A 194 14.02 -49.30 -13.80
C GLN A 194 13.79 -50.75 -14.26
N ILE A 195 12.97 -51.48 -13.52
CA ILE A 195 12.53 -52.83 -13.86
C ILE A 195 11.03 -52.81 -14.16
N GLY A 196 10.69 -53.24 -15.37
CA GLY A 196 9.31 -53.31 -15.84
C GLY A 196 8.80 -52.00 -16.43
N ASP A 197 7.58 -52.08 -16.97
CA ASP A 197 6.86 -50.94 -17.52
C ASP A 197 6.24 -50.10 -16.38
N ASP A 198 5.94 -48.84 -16.68
CA ASP A 198 5.20 -47.95 -15.79
C ASP A 198 3.79 -48.54 -15.54
N ILE A 199 3.35 -48.56 -14.28
CA ILE A 199 1.95 -48.82 -13.95
C ILE A 199 1.28 -47.45 -13.81
N ILE A 200 0.23 -47.22 -14.59
CA ILE A 200 -0.58 -46.00 -14.54
C ILE A 200 -1.96 -46.37 -14.01
N LEU A 201 -2.39 -45.74 -12.93
CA LEU A 201 -3.72 -45.89 -12.34
C LEU A 201 -4.43 -44.56 -12.40
N GLU A 202 -5.58 -44.51 -13.06
CA GLU A 202 -6.42 -43.32 -13.17
C GLU A 202 -7.70 -43.53 -12.37
N THR A 203 -8.04 -42.55 -11.53
CA THR A 203 -9.31 -42.51 -10.80
C THR A 203 -9.93 -41.14 -10.94
N ASN A 204 -11.22 -41.09 -11.26
CA ASN A 204 -12.00 -39.86 -11.29
C ASN A 204 -13.22 -39.97 -10.37
N ASP A 205 -13.58 -38.86 -9.74
CA ASP A 205 -14.74 -38.78 -8.86
C ASP A 205 -15.35 -37.38 -8.89
N THR A 206 -16.65 -37.28 -8.61
CA THR A 206 -17.36 -36.01 -8.49
C THR A 206 -18.11 -36.00 -7.16
N HIS A 207 -17.84 -34.98 -6.35
CA HIS A 207 -18.52 -34.77 -5.07
C HIS A 207 -19.37 -33.51 -5.15
N GLU A 208 -20.64 -33.63 -4.75
CA GLU A 208 -21.55 -32.50 -4.62
C GLU A 208 -21.85 -32.23 -3.15
N TYR A 209 -21.73 -30.98 -2.73
CA TYR A 209 -22.04 -30.50 -1.39
C TYR A 209 -22.98 -29.30 -1.51
N SER A 210 -24.09 -29.30 -0.77
CA SER A 210 -24.91 -28.11 -0.62
C SER A 210 -25.48 -28.04 0.78
N GLY A 211 -25.72 -26.82 1.25
CA GLY A 211 -26.29 -26.58 2.56
C GLY A 211 -26.76 -25.16 2.72
N SER A 212 -27.65 -24.96 3.69
CA SER A 212 -28.00 -23.64 4.19
C SER A 212 -27.98 -23.63 5.71
N TYR A 213 -27.63 -22.50 6.28
CA TYR A 213 -27.66 -22.30 7.72
C TYR A 213 -28.04 -20.84 8.05
N GLU A 214 -28.74 -20.69 9.16
CA GLU A 214 -29.05 -19.41 9.77
C GLU A 214 -28.33 -19.37 11.12
N THR A 215 -27.67 -18.26 11.42
CA THR A 215 -26.90 -18.04 12.64
C THR A 215 -27.33 -16.74 13.28
N ASP A 216 -27.89 -16.84 14.47
CA ASP A 216 -27.98 -15.74 15.42
C ASP A 216 -26.95 -15.98 16.53
N ILE A 217 -25.94 -15.10 16.62
CA ILE A 217 -24.85 -15.29 17.60
C ILE A 217 -25.35 -15.12 19.04
N PHE A 218 -26.45 -14.42 19.26
CA PHE A 218 -27.02 -14.16 20.58
C PHE A 218 -27.76 -15.37 21.12
N GLU A 219 -28.40 -16.17 20.25
CA GLU A 219 -29.04 -17.43 20.64
C GLU A 219 -28.05 -18.40 21.29
N TYR A 220 -26.80 -18.43 20.83
CA TYR A 220 -25.75 -19.28 21.39
C TYR A 220 -25.46 -18.95 22.86
N TYR A 221 -25.50 -17.68 23.24
CA TYR A 221 -25.19 -17.21 24.59
C TYR A 221 -26.42 -17.13 25.51
N GLY A 222 -27.61 -17.25 24.95
CA GLY A 222 -28.89 -17.40 25.65
C GLY A 222 -29.76 -16.14 25.62
N SER A 223 -31.03 -16.32 25.96
CA SER A 223 -32.11 -15.32 25.75
C SER A 223 -32.03 -14.01 26.55
N ASN A 224 -31.01 -13.82 27.39
CA ASN A 224 -30.88 -12.65 28.27
C ASN A 224 -29.63 -11.83 27.95
N VAL A 225 -29.03 -12.02 26.77
CA VAL A 225 -27.91 -11.22 26.28
C VAL A 225 -28.47 -10.02 25.52
N ASP A 226 -28.00 -8.83 25.88
CA ASP A 226 -28.34 -7.58 25.19
C ASP A 226 -27.30 -7.24 24.13
N SER A 227 -26.01 -7.41 24.45
CA SER A 227 -24.92 -7.12 23.51
C SER A 227 -23.67 -7.97 23.75
N ILE A 228 -22.83 -8.06 22.73
CA ILE A 228 -21.47 -8.61 22.77
C ILE A 228 -20.51 -7.46 22.51
N LYS A 229 -19.57 -7.26 23.42
CA LYS A 229 -18.58 -6.20 23.35
C LYS A 229 -17.19 -6.78 23.13
N MET A 230 -16.44 -6.21 22.20
CA MET A 230 -15.04 -6.47 21.96
C MET A 230 -14.26 -5.17 22.16
N VAL A 231 -13.18 -5.23 22.94
CA VAL A 231 -12.24 -4.12 23.12
C VAL A 231 -10.86 -4.62 22.74
N GLN A 232 -10.22 -3.98 21.78
CA GLN A 232 -8.85 -4.23 21.36
C GLN A 232 -8.04 -2.96 21.60
N SER A 233 -6.90 -3.07 22.27
CA SER A 233 -6.00 -1.94 22.52
C SER A 233 -4.56 -2.32 22.18
N LEU A 234 -3.82 -1.36 21.63
CA LEU A 234 -2.44 -1.52 21.20
C LEU A 234 -1.67 -0.21 21.33
N ASP A 235 -0.55 -0.21 22.06
CA ASP A 235 0.44 0.86 21.97
C ASP A 235 1.40 0.57 20.82
N VAL A 236 1.68 1.59 20.01
CA VAL A 236 2.49 1.48 18.80
C VAL A 236 3.46 2.64 18.64
N LEU A 237 4.60 2.34 18.03
CA LEU A 237 5.42 3.27 17.28
C LEU A 237 5.20 2.89 15.82
N TYR A 238 4.39 3.69 15.14
CA TYR A 238 3.94 3.44 13.79
C TYR A 238 4.26 4.68 12.94
N PRO A 239 5.26 4.63 12.05
CA PRO A 239 5.67 5.74 11.20
C PRO A 239 4.59 5.94 10.12
N LEU A 240 3.49 6.58 10.50
CA LEU A 240 2.34 6.90 9.66
C LEU A 240 2.50 8.33 9.12
N ILE A 241 2.21 8.55 7.84
CA ILE A 241 2.05 9.90 7.29
C ILE A 241 0.59 10.17 7.02
N LEU A 242 0.14 11.36 7.43
CA LEU A 242 -1.15 11.90 7.06
C LEU A 242 -1.00 13.33 6.58
N SER A 243 -1.61 13.61 5.45
CA SER A 243 -1.76 14.97 4.95
C SER A 243 -3.23 15.27 4.68
N THR A 244 -3.64 16.50 4.91
CA THR A 244 -4.96 17.02 4.55
C THR A 244 -4.80 18.36 3.85
N GLN A 245 -5.24 18.45 2.60
CA GLN A 245 -5.31 19.70 1.84
C GLN A 245 -6.77 20.17 1.73
N ILE A 246 -7.07 21.35 2.27
CA ILE A 246 -8.38 22.00 2.19
C ILE A 246 -8.24 23.22 1.28
N TYR A 247 -9.06 23.30 0.23
CA TYR A 247 -8.90 24.35 -0.76
C TYR A 247 -10.21 24.74 -1.46
N THR A 248 -10.19 25.94 -2.03
CA THR A 248 -11.28 26.46 -2.87
C THR A 248 -10.88 26.39 -4.34
N THR A 249 -11.60 25.62 -5.13
CA THR A 249 -11.39 25.45 -6.57
C THR A 249 -11.71 26.73 -7.36
N GLN A 250 -11.34 26.75 -8.65
CA GLN A 250 -11.64 27.85 -9.58
C GLN A 250 -13.13 28.15 -9.78
N ASN A 251 -14.03 27.22 -9.47
CA ASN A 251 -15.48 27.42 -9.50
C ASN A 251 -16.08 27.70 -8.10
N SER A 252 -15.24 28.13 -7.15
CA SER A 252 -15.62 28.50 -5.78
C SER A 252 -16.25 27.34 -4.98
N LYS A 253 -15.81 26.11 -5.26
CA LYS A 253 -16.23 24.92 -4.52
C LYS A 253 -15.14 24.55 -3.53
N LYS A 254 -15.54 24.14 -2.33
CA LYS A 254 -14.59 23.66 -1.34
C LYS A 254 -14.39 22.16 -1.46
N VAL A 255 -13.12 21.78 -1.37
CA VAL A 255 -12.65 20.40 -1.39
C VAL A 255 -11.70 20.22 -0.21
N ALA A 256 -11.81 19.08 0.46
CA ALA A 256 -10.84 18.57 1.39
C ALA A 256 -10.35 17.22 0.86
N TRP A 257 -9.04 17.09 0.75
CA TRP A 257 -8.38 15.86 0.33
C TRP A 257 -7.47 15.42 1.46
N GLY A 258 -7.78 14.30 2.09
CA GLY A 258 -6.83 13.65 2.98
C GLY A 258 -6.19 12.43 2.33
N GLU A 259 -4.95 12.21 2.72
CA GLU A 259 -4.07 11.21 2.17
C GLU A 259 -3.34 10.51 3.32
N MET A 260 -3.21 9.19 3.20
CA MET A 260 -2.49 8.35 4.13
C MET A 260 -1.57 7.38 3.40
N ILE A 261 -0.32 7.37 3.83
CA ILE A 261 0.67 6.37 3.45
C ILE A 261 0.94 5.54 4.71
N PRO A 262 0.28 4.38 4.88
CA PRO A 262 0.61 3.52 5.99
C PRO A 262 1.94 2.84 5.72
N PRO A 263 2.78 2.63 6.74
CA PRO A 263 4.02 1.89 6.63
C PRO A 263 3.76 0.38 6.56
N SER A 264 2.75 -0.07 5.82
CA SER A 264 2.49 -1.49 5.55
C SER A 264 2.60 -1.69 4.05
N PHE A 265 3.68 -2.32 3.63
CA PHE A 265 4.03 -2.49 2.23
C PHE A 265 3.84 -3.94 1.82
N PHE A 266 3.40 -4.14 0.59
CA PHE A 266 3.16 -5.47 0.02
C PHE A 266 4.39 -5.91 -0.76
N ILE A 267 4.82 -7.14 -0.55
CA ILE A 267 5.85 -7.77 -1.34
C ILE A 267 5.13 -8.68 -2.34
N TYR A 268 5.43 -8.50 -3.62
CA TYR A 268 4.75 -9.23 -4.67
C TYR A 268 5.73 -9.83 -5.67
N ASN A 269 5.31 -10.92 -6.29
CA ASN A 269 5.99 -11.54 -7.41
C ASN A 269 5.24 -11.15 -8.68
N ASP A 270 5.86 -10.34 -9.52
CA ASP A 270 5.30 -9.84 -10.78
C ASP A 270 5.23 -11.00 -11.80
N THR A 271 4.11 -11.73 -11.79
CA THR A 271 3.99 -13.00 -12.50
C THR A 271 3.76 -12.81 -13.99
N ASP A 272 3.10 -11.74 -14.38
CA ASP A 272 2.81 -11.39 -15.77
C ASP A 272 3.85 -10.44 -16.39
N ASN A 273 4.80 -9.95 -15.58
CA ASN A 273 5.90 -9.06 -15.96
C ASN A 273 5.43 -7.70 -16.48
N ASP A 274 4.31 -7.21 -15.98
CA ASP A 274 3.79 -5.89 -16.32
C ASP A 274 4.30 -4.77 -15.38
N GLY A 275 4.95 -5.17 -14.28
CA GLY A 275 5.56 -4.30 -13.29
C GLY A 275 4.60 -3.74 -12.23
N ILE A 276 3.36 -4.22 -12.16
CA ILE A 276 2.33 -3.68 -11.26
C ILE A 276 1.85 -4.74 -10.30
N TYR A 277 1.36 -4.30 -9.13
CA TYR A 277 0.72 -5.21 -8.20
C TYR A 277 -0.77 -5.34 -8.52
N SER A 278 -1.18 -6.54 -8.92
CA SER A 278 -2.54 -6.83 -9.36
C SER A 278 -3.50 -7.09 -8.19
N ALA A 279 -3.86 -6.01 -7.49
CA ALA A 279 -4.77 -6.07 -6.35
C ALA A 279 -6.21 -6.42 -6.76
N GLY A 280 -6.82 -7.38 -6.09
CA GLY A 280 -8.21 -7.78 -6.33
C GLY A 280 -8.42 -8.64 -7.58
N GLU A 281 -7.35 -9.07 -8.26
CA GLU A 281 -7.44 -9.94 -9.44
C GLU A 281 -7.54 -11.44 -9.09
N SER A 282 -7.36 -11.78 -7.81
CA SER A 282 -7.39 -13.16 -7.36
C SER A 282 -8.82 -13.73 -7.28
N ASN A 283 -9.02 -14.93 -7.83
CA ASN A 283 -10.22 -15.77 -7.60
C ASN A 283 -10.27 -16.35 -6.16
N SER A 284 -9.33 -15.99 -5.28
CA SER A 284 -9.14 -16.61 -3.96
C SER A 284 -9.93 -15.91 -2.86
N GLY A 285 -11.16 -16.38 -2.65
CA GLY A 285 -11.81 -16.31 -1.35
C GLY A 285 -13.32 -16.03 -1.38
N PRO A 286 -14.13 -16.70 -0.53
CA PRO A 286 -15.57 -16.47 -0.38
C PRO A 286 -15.90 -15.13 0.34
N SER A 287 -14.97 -14.18 0.40
CA SER A 287 -15.17 -12.85 0.99
C SER A 287 -15.12 -11.71 -0.03
N GLY A 288 -14.73 -11.96 -1.30
CA GLY A 288 -14.96 -11.12 -2.49
C GLY A 288 -15.00 -9.60 -2.34
N GLY A 289 -14.22 -9.03 -1.44
CA GLY A 289 -14.00 -7.59 -1.31
C GLY A 289 -12.81 -7.20 -2.16
N LEU A 290 -12.83 -6.01 -2.74
CA LEU A 290 -11.65 -5.46 -3.37
C LEU A 290 -10.70 -5.02 -2.24
N SER A 291 -9.85 -5.92 -1.75
CA SER A 291 -8.84 -5.59 -0.74
C SER A 291 -7.45 -5.80 -1.31
N LEU A 292 -6.55 -4.89 -0.96
CA LEU A 292 -5.14 -4.92 -1.35
C LEU A 292 -4.42 -6.20 -0.89
N GLY A 293 -5.01 -6.97 0.04
CA GLY A 293 -4.47 -8.26 0.49
C GLY A 293 -4.88 -9.47 -0.35
N PHE A 294 -5.74 -9.30 -1.38
CA PHE A 294 -6.21 -10.39 -2.23
C PHE A 294 -5.63 -10.26 -3.64
N SER A 295 -4.45 -10.84 -3.83
CA SER A 295 -3.77 -10.94 -5.12
C SER A 295 -3.06 -12.29 -5.17
N ASP A 296 -3.03 -12.92 -6.34
CA ASP A 296 -2.21 -14.10 -6.62
C ASP A 296 -0.71 -13.75 -6.75
N GLU A 297 -0.40 -12.46 -6.88
CA GLU A 297 0.97 -11.94 -6.87
C GLU A 297 1.48 -11.62 -5.47
N LEU A 298 0.60 -11.50 -4.47
CA LEU A 298 1.01 -11.19 -3.11
C LEU A 298 1.79 -12.36 -2.51
N VAL A 299 3.06 -12.13 -2.23
CA VAL A 299 3.93 -13.14 -1.61
C VAL A 299 4.44 -12.72 -0.24
N GLY A 300 4.08 -11.54 0.27
CA GLY A 300 4.59 -11.10 1.56
C GLY A 300 4.14 -9.70 1.98
N THR A 301 4.45 -9.34 3.22
CA THR A 301 4.29 -7.98 3.71
C THR A 301 5.49 -7.57 4.54
N ILE A 302 5.77 -6.27 4.55
CA ILE A 302 6.78 -5.67 5.42
C ILE A 302 6.26 -4.35 5.98
N SER A 303 6.48 -4.13 7.26
CA SER A 303 6.06 -2.94 7.97
C SER A 303 7.08 -2.53 9.02
N PRO A 304 7.63 -1.31 8.96
CA PRO A 304 8.38 -0.79 10.09
C PRO A 304 7.46 -0.37 11.21
N MET A 305 7.51 -1.10 12.31
CA MET A 305 6.70 -0.79 13.46
C MET A 305 7.25 -1.47 14.70
N ALA A 306 7.04 -0.82 15.84
CA ALA A 306 7.12 -1.48 17.13
C ALA A 306 5.76 -1.44 17.79
N ALA A 307 5.32 -2.57 18.36
CA ALA A 307 4.04 -2.66 19.02
C ALA A 307 4.17 -3.42 20.35
N ASN A 308 3.47 -2.94 21.38
CA ASN A 308 3.32 -3.68 22.63
C ASN A 308 2.38 -4.88 22.44
N ASN A 309 2.16 -5.65 23.50
CA ASN A 309 1.17 -6.73 23.46
C ASN A 309 -0.21 -6.14 23.13
N VAL A 310 -0.87 -6.68 22.10
CA VAL A 310 -2.27 -6.36 21.80
C VAL A 310 -3.12 -7.02 22.86
N ASN A 311 -3.91 -6.24 23.61
CA ASN A 311 -4.89 -6.80 24.53
C ASN A 311 -6.27 -6.76 23.88
N MET A 312 -6.83 -7.93 23.61
CA MET A 312 -8.21 -8.08 23.14
C MET A 312 -9.07 -8.73 24.23
N THR A 313 -10.13 -8.05 24.64
CA THR A 313 -11.12 -8.58 25.59
C THR A 313 -12.48 -8.67 24.91
N GLN A 314 -13.10 -9.84 24.96
CA GLN A 314 -14.49 -10.03 24.55
C GLN A 314 -15.35 -10.29 25.77
N SER A 315 -16.48 -9.60 25.85
CA SER A 315 -17.44 -9.65 26.94
C SER A 315 -18.87 -9.78 26.42
N ILE A 316 -19.73 -10.36 27.24
CA ILE A 316 -21.18 -10.35 27.06
C ILE A 316 -21.80 -9.38 28.05
N ILE A 317 -22.75 -8.58 27.58
CA ILE A 317 -23.58 -7.71 28.40
C ILE A 317 -24.99 -8.31 28.47
N TYR A 318 -25.42 -8.64 29.69
CA TYR A 318 -26.75 -9.20 29.94
C TYR A 318 -27.80 -8.10 30.16
N SER A 319 -29.09 -8.42 29.97
CA SER A 319 -30.21 -7.48 30.14
C SER A 319 -30.37 -6.85 31.52
N ASN A 320 -29.67 -7.36 32.52
CA ASN A 320 -29.59 -6.78 33.86
C ASN A 320 -28.42 -5.79 34.04
N GLY A 321 -27.69 -5.49 32.96
CA GLY A 321 -26.49 -4.64 32.93
C GLY A 321 -25.23 -5.32 33.46
N THR A 322 -25.24 -6.62 33.74
CA THR A 322 -24.03 -7.34 34.17
C THR A 322 -23.16 -7.67 32.96
N GLU A 323 -21.86 -7.43 33.09
CA GLU A 323 -20.86 -7.79 32.09
C GLU A 323 -20.13 -9.07 32.52
N LYS A 324 -19.92 -9.98 31.57
CA LYS A 324 -19.12 -11.19 31.77
C LYS A 324 -18.07 -11.31 30.68
N ASN A 325 -16.81 -11.23 31.06
CA ASN A 325 -15.70 -11.52 30.17
C ASN A 325 -15.78 -12.99 29.70
N LEU A 326 -15.80 -13.17 28.38
CA LEU A 326 -15.73 -14.48 27.74
C LEU A 326 -14.28 -14.93 27.61
N GLN A 327 -13.46 -14.05 27.04
CA GLN A 327 -12.10 -14.37 26.64
C GLN A 327 -11.25 -13.11 26.60
N THR A 328 -9.98 -13.28 26.98
CA THR A 328 -8.94 -12.29 26.79
C THR A 328 -7.81 -12.94 26.01
N PHE A 329 -7.45 -12.34 24.89
CA PHE A 329 -6.32 -12.76 24.08
C PHE A 329 -5.24 -11.68 24.12
N GLY A 330 -4.00 -12.15 24.18
CA GLY A 330 -2.83 -11.32 23.97
C GLY A 330 -2.18 -11.72 22.65
N ALA A 331 -1.92 -10.76 21.75
CA ALA A 331 -0.88 -10.96 20.74
C ALA A 331 0.45 -10.47 21.33
N SER A 332 1.53 -11.21 21.11
CA SER A 332 2.85 -10.84 21.61
C SER A 332 3.35 -9.54 20.97
N ALA A 333 4.01 -8.71 21.78
CA ALA A 333 4.74 -7.54 21.34
C ALA A 333 5.71 -7.88 20.21
N ALA A 334 5.99 -6.90 19.36
CA ALA A 334 6.90 -7.05 18.25
C ALA A 334 7.73 -5.77 18.09
N PRO A 335 9.01 -5.78 18.50
CA PRO A 335 9.73 -6.90 19.13
C PRO A 335 9.32 -7.15 20.59
N GLN A 336 9.65 -8.31 21.15
CA GLN A 336 9.25 -8.68 22.52
C GLN A 336 10.14 -8.09 23.63
N ASP A 337 11.37 -7.70 23.33
CA ASP A 337 12.39 -7.27 24.30
C ASP A 337 12.67 -5.75 24.29
N VAL A 338 11.94 -4.98 23.47
CA VAL A 338 11.95 -3.52 23.46
C VAL A 338 10.53 -2.98 23.30
N THR A 339 10.20 -1.91 24.01
CA THR A 339 8.89 -1.27 23.92
C THR A 339 8.87 -0.13 22.90
N PRO A 340 7.70 0.22 22.33
CA PRO A 340 7.55 1.41 21.48
C PRO A 340 8.13 2.68 22.11
N ASN A 341 7.91 2.89 23.41
CA ASN A 341 8.36 4.09 24.12
C ASN A 341 9.89 4.19 24.20
N GLU A 342 10.61 3.08 24.35
CA GLU A 342 12.08 3.07 24.36
C GLU A 342 12.66 3.49 23.00
N LEU A 343 11.98 3.17 21.90
CA LEU A 343 12.41 3.52 20.54
C LEU A 343 12.09 4.98 20.17
N THR A 344 11.23 5.68 20.93
CA THR A 344 10.90 7.09 20.65
C THR A 344 12.06 8.06 20.85
N GLU A 345 13.12 7.64 21.55
CA GLU A 345 14.36 8.42 21.72
C GLU A 345 15.18 8.47 20.43
N ASN A 346 14.95 7.53 19.49
CA ASN A 346 15.64 7.44 18.21
C ASN A 346 14.93 8.22 17.09
N ILE A 347 13.86 8.95 17.41
CA ILE A 347 13.12 9.76 16.44
C ILE A 347 13.65 11.19 16.46
N THR A 348 14.13 11.66 15.32
CA THR A 348 14.60 13.04 15.12
C THR A 348 13.59 13.80 14.27
N PHE A 349 12.93 14.79 14.88
CA PHE A 349 12.11 15.77 14.19
C PHE A 349 12.96 17.00 13.88
N ASN A 350 13.20 17.26 12.60
CA ASN A 350 13.83 18.52 12.20
C ASN A 350 12.79 19.65 12.27
N PRO A 351 13.16 20.93 12.38
CA PRO A 351 12.20 22.01 12.15
C PRO A 351 11.93 22.18 10.64
N PRO A 352 10.73 22.61 10.23
CA PRO A 352 10.44 22.95 8.84
C PRO A 352 11.39 24.03 8.30
N GLN A 353 11.73 23.93 7.02
CA GLN A 353 12.65 24.84 6.32
C GLN A 353 11.96 25.49 5.14
N GLU A 354 12.08 26.82 5.04
CA GLU A 354 11.54 27.60 3.92
C GLU A 354 12.28 27.24 2.63
N THR A 355 11.52 27.06 1.55
CA THR A 355 12.04 26.86 0.20
C THR A 355 11.75 28.05 -0.68
N ALA A 356 12.27 28.03 -1.92
CA ALA A 356 12.06 29.11 -2.89
C ALA A 356 10.56 29.45 -3.12
N ASN A 357 9.69 28.43 -3.09
CA ASN A 357 8.27 28.54 -3.42
C ASN A 357 7.34 27.97 -2.33
N GLY A 358 7.84 27.68 -1.13
CA GLY A 358 7.02 27.17 -0.04
C GLY A 358 7.81 26.62 1.13
N LEU A 359 7.56 25.36 1.52
CA LEU A 359 8.06 24.77 2.77
C LEU A 359 8.49 23.31 2.56
N SER A 360 9.60 22.93 3.19
CA SER A 360 10.07 21.55 3.22
C SER A 360 10.27 21.08 4.66
N TRP A 361 10.14 19.78 4.88
CA TRP A 361 10.34 19.21 6.20
C TRP A 361 10.67 17.71 6.14
N ASP A 362 11.32 17.19 7.19
CA ASP A 362 11.66 15.78 7.34
C ASP A 362 11.69 15.30 8.80
N ILE A 363 11.45 14.00 8.98
CA ILE A 363 11.49 13.25 10.23
C ILE A 363 12.27 11.96 9.98
N ASN A 364 13.16 11.60 10.91
CA ASN A 364 13.96 10.39 10.82
C ASN A 364 13.66 9.47 12.01
N TYR A 365 13.34 8.22 11.74
CA TYR A 365 13.16 7.13 12.69
C TYR A 365 14.38 6.23 12.58
N GLU A 366 15.31 6.36 13.51
CA GLU A 366 16.53 5.56 13.49
C GLU A 366 16.30 4.19 14.16
N GLU A 367 16.86 3.15 13.53
CA GLU A 367 16.85 1.78 14.04
C GLU A 367 15.42 1.25 14.38
N LEU A 368 14.43 1.53 13.52
CA LEU A 368 13.08 1.04 13.72
C LEU A 368 12.98 -0.44 13.29
N PRO A 369 12.39 -1.34 14.11
CA PRO A 369 12.30 -2.75 13.75
C PRO A 369 11.26 -2.96 12.64
N LEU A 370 11.50 -4.01 11.86
CA LEU A 370 10.62 -4.49 10.81
C LEU A 370 9.80 -5.66 11.30
N GLN A 371 8.51 -5.62 11.00
CA GLN A 371 7.63 -6.79 11.02
C GLN A 371 7.36 -7.20 9.58
N GLY A 372 7.33 -8.49 9.31
CA GLY A 372 7.06 -8.94 7.96
C GLY A 372 7.38 -10.41 7.74
N GLY A 373 7.05 -10.86 6.54
CA GLY A 373 7.28 -12.23 6.12
C GLY A 373 6.99 -12.42 4.63
N ILE A 374 7.52 -13.53 4.11
CA ILE A 374 7.24 -14.05 2.77
C ILE A 374 6.40 -15.32 2.95
N TYR A 375 5.26 -15.37 2.30
CA TYR A 375 4.37 -16.51 2.22
C TYR A 375 4.48 -17.08 0.79
N ASP A 376 5.28 -18.11 0.59
CA ASP A 376 5.21 -18.93 -0.62
C ASP A 376 4.30 -20.14 -0.36
N SER A 377 3.72 -20.65 -1.45
CA SER A 377 2.95 -21.89 -1.54
C SER A 377 3.66 -23.12 -0.92
N SER A 378 4.98 -23.10 -0.81
CA SER A 378 5.80 -24.23 -0.34
C SER A 378 6.50 -24.03 1.00
N ASP A 379 6.78 -22.78 1.39
CA ASP A 379 7.40 -22.42 2.67
C ASP A 379 7.02 -20.97 3.05
N SER A 380 6.95 -20.68 4.35
CA SER A 380 6.66 -19.33 4.83
C SER A 380 7.77 -18.86 5.76
N PHE A 381 8.41 -17.75 5.38
CA PHE A 381 9.41 -17.09 6.18
C PHE A 381 8.79 -15.92 6.94
N TYR A 382 9.10 -15.80 8.23
CA TYR A 382 8.69 -14.67 9.06
C TYR A 382 9.91 -14.08 9.76
N LEU A 383 9.97 -12.74 9.83
CA LEU A 383 10.93 -12.07 10.70
C LEU A 383 10.67 -12.46 12.15
N ASP A 384 11.72 -12.89 12.84
CA ASP A 384 11.64 -13.27 14.24
C ASP A 384 11.58 -12.02 15.12
N ASN A 385 10.39 -11.76 15.66
CA ASN A 385 10.13 -10.62 16.54
C ASN A 385 10.40 -10.91 18.03
N SER A 386 10.98 -12.06 18.38
CA SER A 386 11.31 -12.37 19.79
C SER A 386 12.46 -11.51 20.34
N LYS A 387 13.28 -10.93 19.46
CA LYS A 387 14.32 -9.96 19.81
C LYS A 387 14.42 -8.84 18.80
N TYR A 388 14.68 -7.64 19.28
CA TYR A 388 14.86 -6.44 18.48
C TYR A 388 15.92 -6.62 17.39
N ASP A 389 17.10 -7.15 17.73
CA ASP A 389 18.19 -7.39 16.77
C ASP A 389 17.81 -8.36 15.63
N TRP A 390 16.78 -9.20 15.83
CA TRP A 390 16.32 -10.17 14.85
C TRP A 390 15.23 -9.62 13.92
N ALA A 391 14.52 -8.58 14.38
CA ALA A 391 13.51 -7.84 13.63
C ALA A 391 14.12 -6.85 12.60
N SER A 392 15.36 -7.06 12.17
CA SER A 392 16.04 -6.23 11.15
C SER A 392 15.91 -4.71 11.35
N PRO A 393 16.33 -4.13 12.49
CA PRO A 393 16.26 -2.69 12.70
C PRO A 393 16.87 -1.90 11.54
N THR A 394 16.13 -0.92 11.02
CA THR A 394 16.53 -0.12 9.86
C THR A 394 16.04 1.31 9.99
N ASN A 395 16.70 2.23 9.28
CA ASN A 395 16.35 3.64 9.33
C ASN A 395 15.21 3.94 8.36
N PHE A 396 14.23 4.67 8.86
CA PHE A 396 13.12 5.22 8.08
C PHE A 396 13.16 6.73 8.12
N SER A 397 12.82 7.35 6.99
CA SER A 397 12.68 8.79 6.91
C SER A 397 11.37 9.15 6.24
N PHE A 398 10.74 10.22 6.70
CA PHE A 398 9.65 10.88 6.01
C PHE A 398 9.98 12.34 5.79
N GLY A 399 9.35 12.93 4.80
CA GLY A 399 9.40 14.36 4.59
C GLY A 399 8.44 14.81 3.53
N PHE A 400 8.40 16.12 3.33
CA PHE A 400 7.75 16.68 2.17
C PHE A 400 8.49 17.92 1.67
N ASN A 401 8.27 18.25 0.41
CA ASN A 401 8.42 19.60 -0.11
C ASN A 401 7.05 20.08 -0.60
N TYR A 402 6.65 21.29 -0.24
CA TYR A 402 5.37 21.87 -0.59
C TYR A 402 5.60 23.15 -1.39
N ASP A 403 5.33 23.09 -2.69
CA ASP A 403 5.47 24.22 -3.60
C ASP A 403 4.11 24.84 -3.88
N ILE A 404 3.97 26.15 -3.60
CA ILE A 404 2.70 26.88 -3.73
C ILE A 404 2.81 27.87 -4.90
N GLY A 405 2.00 27.67 -5.93
CA GLY A 405 1.92 28.52 -7.12
C GLY A 405 0.81 29.57 -7.07
N GLU A 406 0.39 30.05 -8.24
CA GLU A 406 -0.74 31.00 -8.34
C GLU A 406 -2.09 30.26 -8.26
N ASN A 407 -2.22 29.11 -8.93
CA ASN A 407 -3.47 28.37 -9.07
C ASN A 407 -3.30 26.85 -8.93
N ARG A 408 -2.14 26.43 -8.43
CA ARG A 408 -1.72 25.04 -8.24
C ARG A 408 -0.77 24.98 -7.06
N SER A 409 -0.90 23.97 -6.21
CA SER A 409 0.15 23.59 -5.27
C SER A 409 0.48 22.12 -5.40
N ASP A 410 1.75 21.80 -5.18
CA ASP A 410 2.32 20.48 -5.32
C ASP A 410 2.92 20.04 -3.99
N LEU A 411 2.36 18.98 -3.40
CA LEU A 411 2.91 18.30 -2.23
C LEU A 411 3.73 17.10 -2.69
N PHE A 412 5.05 17.25 -2.62
CA PHE A 412 6.03 16.20 -2.86
C PHE A 412 6.27 15.46 -1.55
N GLN A 413 5.51 14.39 -1.27
CA GLN A 413 5.81 13.58 -0.10
C GLN A 413 7.01 12.68 -0.40
N THR A 414 7.86 12.44 0.59
CA THR A 414 9.01 11.54 0.45
C THR A 414 9.05 10.59 1.63
N PHE A 415 9.32 9.32 1.37
CA PHE A 415 9.77 8.40 2.38
C PHE A 415 10.97 7.57 1.94
N GLY A 416 11.75 7.15 2.93
CA GLY A 416 12.93 6.32 2.72
C GLY A 416 12.92 5.12 3.66
N ILE A 417 13.31 3.95 3.14
CA ILE A 417 13.63 2.74 3.91
C ILE A 417 15.06 2.34 3.60
N SER A 418 15.90 2.25 4.63
CA SER A 418 17.27 1.75 4.49
C SER A 418 17.29 0.25 4.21
N LYS A 419 18.39 -0.23 3.64
CA LYS A 419 18.59 -1.64 3.30
C LYS A 419 18.28 -2.56 4.48
N ILE A 420 17.60 -3.67 4.18
CA ILE A 420 17.31 -4.72 5.16
C ILE A 420 18.61 -5.35 5.66
N THR A 421 18.77 -5.38 6.98
CA THR A 421 20.01 -5.82 7.65
C THR A 421 19.98 -7.28 8.05
N ASN A 422 18.80 -7.89 8.23
CA ASN A 422 18.67 -9.33 8.43
C ASN A 422 18.98 -10.06 7.12
N SER A 423 20.11 -10.77 7.08
CA SER A 423 20.59 -11.44 5.87
C SER A 423 19.64 -12.49 5.33
N THR A 424 18.99 -13.26 6.22
CA THR A 424 18.07 -14.31 5.79
C THR A 424 16.85 -13.69 5.12
N PHE A 425 16.22 -12.70 5.75
CA PHE A 425 15.07 -12.03 5.15
C PHE A 425 15.44 -11.27 3.87
N TYR A 426 16.62 -10.63 3.84
CA TYR A 426 17.14 -10.00 2.63
C TYR A 426 17.31 -11.01 1.49
N ASP A 427 17.82 -12.22 1.76
CA ASP A 427 17.97 -13.28 0.77
C ASP A 427 16.61 -13.77 0.23
N GLU A 428 15.58 -13.85 1.08
CA GLU A 428 14.20 -14.20 0.66
C GLU A 428 13.55 -13.13 -0.23
N LEU A 429 13.99 -11.88 -0.15
CA LEU A 429 13.46 -10.77 -0.97
C LEU A 429 14.07 -10.69 -2.37
N GLN A 430 15.12 -11.45 -2.65
CA GLN A 430 15.87 -11.30 -3.89
C GLN A 430 15.01 -11.64 -5.12
N GLY A 431 14.89 -10.67 -6.02
CA GLY A 431 14.06 -10.80 -7.23
C GLY A 431 12.58 -10.48 -7.02
N LEU A 432 12.16 -10.10 -5.80
CA LEU A 432 10.80 -9.68 -5.52
C LEU A 432 10.61 -8.17 -5.69
N SER A 433 9.34 -7.81 -5.86
CA SER A 433 8.84 -6.45 -6.04
C SER A 433 8.24 -5.92 -4.74
N LEU A 434 8.11 -4.60 -4.64
CA LEU A 434 7.47 -3.91 -3.51
C LEU A 434 6.32 -3.04 -4.03
N SER A 435 5.16 -3.11 -3.38
CA SER A 435 4.02 -2.24 -3.64
C SER A 435 3.67 -1.46 -2.39
N ILE A 436 3.53 -0.16 -2.56
CA ILE A 436 3.27 0.78 -1.47
C ILE A 436 1.87 1.37 -1.67
N PRO A 437 0.94 1.15 -0.73
CA PRO A 437 -0.43 1.65 -0.84
C PRO A 437 -0.56 3.11 -0.40
N HIS A 438 -1.49 3.80 -1.04
CA HIS A 438 -1.87 5.20 -0.84
C HIS A 438 -3.38 5.28 -0.69
N TYR A 439 -3.85 5.69 0.48
CA TYR A 439 -5.27 5.84 0.75
C TYR A 439 -5.66 7.31 0.66
N ASN A 440 -6.62 7.63 -0.20
CA ASN A 440 -7.03 8.99 -0.49
C ASN A 440 -8.53 9.13 -0.24
N TYR A 441 -8.92 10.11 0.57
CA TYR A 441 -10.32 10.42 0.83
C TYR A 441 -10.61 11.87 0.48
N PHE A 442 -11.49 12.05 -0.51
CA PHE A 442 -11.94 13.34 -0.98
C PHE A 442 -13.31 13.65 -0.42
N ILE A 443 -13.46 14.84 0.15
CA ILE A 443 -14.72 15.39 0.60
C ILE A 443 -14.94 16.69 -0.16
N SER A 444 -16.11 16.86 -0.75
CA SER A 444 -16.41 18.02 -1.58
C SER A 444 -17.83 18.51 -1.37
N SER A 445 -18.01 19.83 -1.47
CA SER A 445 -19.32 20.52 -1.48
C SER A 445 -20.22 20.15 -2.67
N GLU A 446 -19.69 19.45 -3.67
CA GLU A 446 -20.40 18.93 -4.85
C GLU A 446 -19.89 17.51 -5.18
N GLU A 447 -20.62 16.79 -6.04
CA GLU A 447 -20.18 15.50 -6.56
C GLU A 447 -18.79 15.61 -7.23
N ILE A 448 -17.85 14.81 -6.73
CA ILE A 448 -16.51 14.67 -7.28
C ILE A 448 -16.43 13.36 -8.05
N THR A 449 -15.94 13.44 -9.28
CA THR A 449 -15.80 12.30 -10.18
C THR A 449 -14.33 11.99 -10.37
N GLN A 450 -13.98 10.72 -10.27
CA GLN A 450 -12.67 10.23 -10.70
C GLN A 450 -12.76 9.80 -12.17
N GLU A 451 -11.77 10.19 -12.99
CA GLU A 451 -11.83 10.02 -14.46
C GLU A 451 -11.40 8.62 -14.97
N THR A 452 -11.06 7.68 -14.10
CA THR A 452 -10.62 6.32 -14.46
C THR A 452 -11.78 5.32 -14.57
N GLU A 453 -11.74 4.45 -15.58
CA GLU A 453 -12.73 3.36 -15.76
C GLU A 453 -12.57 2.28 -14.68
N ASN A 454 -13.69 1.67 -14.29
CA ASN A 454 -13.75 0.57 -13.31
C ASN A 454 -12.93 -0.65 -13.78
N ALA A 455 -11.67 -0.75 -13.37
CA ALA A 455 -10.82 -1.91 -13.60
C ALA A 455 -9.99 -2.19 -12.34
N ALA A 456 -9.80 -3.47 -12.01
CA ALA A 456 -9.13 -3.92 -10.78
C ALA A 456 -7.71 -3.35 -10.66
N THR A 457 -6.97 -3.29 -11.78
CA THR A 457 -5.63 -2.69 -11.83
C THR A 457 -5.39 -2.13 -13.25
N VAL A 458 -5.04 -0.85 -13.40
CA VAL A 458 -4.62 -0.28 -14.70
C VAL A 458 -3.38 0.56 -14.49
N PRO A 459 -2.31 0.33 -15.27
CA PRO A 459 -1.11 1.14 -15.17
C PRO A 459 -1.39 2.58 -15.63
N THR A 460 -1.31 3.54 -14.70
CA THR A 460 -1.37 4.97 -15.02
C THR A 460 -0.31 5.76 -14.25
N ASP A 461 0.23 6.80 -14.89
CA ASP A 461 1.12 7.78 -14.26
C ASP A 461 0.34 8.87 -13.51
N ILE A 462 -0.94 9.07 -13.84
CA ILE A 462 -1.79 10.13 -13.33
C ILE A 462 -3.15 9.58 -12.93
N ILE A 463 -3.62 9.96 -11.75
CA ILE A 463 -5.04 9.88 -11.37
C ILE A 463 -5.58 11.29 -11.24
N ASN A 464 -6.61 11.62 -12.02
CA ASN A 464 -7.29 12.91 -11.98
C ASN A 464 -8.63 12.81 -11.25
N PHE A 465 -8.89 13.83 -10.46
CA PHE A 465 -10.18 14.06 -9.81
C PHE A 465 -10.77 15.35 -10.38
N THR A 466 -12.01 15.27 -10.86
CA THR A 466 -12.72 16.40 -11.42
C THR A 466 -13.99 16.71 -10.67
N LEU A 467 -14.32 18.01 -10.63
CA LEU A 467 -15.54 18.53 -10.05
C LEU A 467 -16.34 19.20 -11.14
N SER A 468 -17.50 18.64 -11.50
CA SER A 468 -18.28 19.11 -12.66
C SER A 468 -17.46 19.21 -13.96
N GLY A 469 -16.53 18.27 -14.17
CA GLY A 469 -15.66 18.22 -15.36
C GLY A 469 -14.47 19.19 -15.36
N ILE A 470 -14.15 19.82 -14.22
CA ILE A 470 -12.96 20.68 -14.04
C ILE A 470 -11.96 19.98 -13.12
N PRO A 471 -10.65 19.94 -13.45
CA PRO A 471 -9.62 19.39 -12.56
C PRO A 471 -9.62 20.05 -11.18
N ALA A 472 -9.73 19.22 -10.15
CA ALA A 472 -9.71 19.63 -8.74
C ALA A 472 -8.45 19.13 -8.02
N ALA A 473 -8.02 17.90 -8.31
CA ALA A 473 -6.81 17.30 -7.75
C ALA A 473 -6.20 16.28 -8.70
N GLN A 474 -4.94 15.95 -8.46
CA GLN A 474 -4.18 14.98 -9.24
C GLN A 474 -3.15 14.28 -8.36
N ILE A 475 -3.04 12.95 -8.51
CA ILE A 475 -1.88 12.17 -8.09
C ILE A 475 -1.00 12.00 -9.33
N ASP A 476 0.26 12.44 -9.29
CA ASP A 476 1.21 12.33 -10.40
C ASP A 476 2.48 11.59 -9.96
N MET A 477 2.74 10.47 -10.64
CA MET A 477 3.86 9.58 -10.39
C MET A 477 4.96 9.63 -11.45
N GLY A 478 4.87 10.55 -12.43
CA GLY A 478 6.01 10.83 -13.28
C GLY A 478 5.72 11.32 -14.69
N LEU A 479 4.50 11.80 -14.99
CA LEU A 479 4.26 12.48 -16.27
C LEU A 479 4.74 13.93 -16.21
N SER A 480 4.41 14.66 -15.15
CA SER A 480 4.89 16.03 -14.93
C SER A 480 6.34 16.06 -14.41
N PHE A 481 6.78 14.97 -13.77
CA PHE A 481 8.10 14.84 -13.15
C PHE A 481 8.79 13.54 -13.62
N PRO A 482 9.34 13.50 -14.86
CA PRO A 482 9.91 12.28 -15.44
C PRO A 482 11.00 11.60 -14.62
N GLU A 483 11.69 12.35 -13.77
CA GLU A 483 12.65 11.85 -12.78
C GLU A 483 12.04 10.85 -11.79
N LYS A 484 10.74 10.98 -11.47
CA LYS A 484 10.02 10.10 -10.51
C LYS A 484 9.69 8.73 -11.07
N LYS A 485 9.63 8.59 -12.40
CA LYS A 485 9.41 7.29 -13.05
C LYS A 485 10.52 6.28 -12.77
N ASN A 486 11.71 6.77 -12.42
CA ASN A 486 12.86 5.93 -12.12
C ASN A 486 13.16 6.09 -10.63
N TYR A 487 12.78 5.11 -9.82
CA TYR A 487 13.30 5.05 -8.46
C TYR A 487 14.74 4.57 -8.48
N THR A 488 15.54 5.06 -7.53
CA THR A 488 16.94 4.67 -7.41
C THR A 488 17.10 3.65 -6.29
N LEU A 489 17.52 2.44 -6.64
CA LEU A 489 18.04 1.47 -5.66
C LEU A 489 19.52 1.73 -5.39
N TYR A 490 19.93 1.54 -4.14
CA TYR A 490 21.31 1.74 -3.70
C TYR A 490 21.84 0.50 -2.98
N ASN A 491 22.95 -0.06 -3.45
CA ASN A 491 23.68 -1.10 -2.72
C ASN A 491 24.43 -0.49 -1.53
N TYR A 492 24.03 -0.81 -0.31
CA TYR A 492 24.64 -0.35 0.95
C TYR A 492 25.07 -1.56 1.84
N PRO A 493 26.07 -1.47 2.76
CA PRO A 493 27.09 -0.46 2.97
C PRO A 493 28.45 -0.99 2.49
N SER A 494 28.88 -0.64 1.29
CA SER A 494 30.33 -0.68 1.03
C SER A 494 30.76 0.64 0.44
N GLU A 495 31.72 1.26 1.12
CA GLU A 495 32.41 2.47 0.68
C GLU A 495 32.99 2.25 -0.72
N GLY A 496 32.23 2.57 -1.77
CA GLY A 496 32.75 2.52 -3.13
C GLY A 496 31.74 2.12 -4.18
N ASN A 497 31.01 3.13 -4.66
CA ASN A 497 30.13 3.14 -5.83
C ASN A 497 28.70 2.68 -5.56
N ILE A 498 27.87 3.67 -5.22
CA ILE A 498 26.43 3.65 -5.49
C ILE A 498 26.23 3.30 -6.96
N THR A 499 25.49 2.23 -7.22
CA THR A 499 25.09 1.86 -8.58
C THR A 499 23.57 1.98 -8.64
N GLU A 500 23.10 2.97 -9.38
CA GLU A 500 21.67 3.17 -9.68
C GLU A 500 21.16 2.01 -10.55
N ILE A 501 20.07 1.39 -10.12
CA ILE A 501 19.38 0.34 -10.88
C ILE A 501 18.09 0.98 -11.40
N GLY A 502 17.99 1.14 -12.72
CA GLY A 502 16.80 1.69 -13.36
C GLY A 502 15.63 0.70 -13.28
N ALA A 503 14.45 1.21 -12.99
CA ALA A 503 13.25 0.42 -12.81
C ALA A 503 12.12 0.80 -13.77
N LEU A 504 11.18 -0.12 -13.94
CA LEU A 504 9.99 0.07 -14.77
C LEU A 504 8.86 0.66 -13.92
N GLY A 505 8.64 1.98 -14.02
CA GLY A 505 7.39 2.70 -13.73
C GLY A 505 6.59 2.35 -12.47
N SER A 506 6.48 3.31 -11.53
CA SER A 506 5.40 3.30 -10.54
C SER A 506 4.06 3.56 -11.24
N THR A 507 3.10 2.67 -11.02
CA THR A 507 1.74 2.76 -11.55
C THR A 507 0.75 2.84 -10.41
N VAL A 508 -0.33 3.59 -10.61
CA VAL A 508 -1.39 3.72 -9.60
C VAL A 508 -2.60 2.87 -9.97
N SER A 509 -2.95 1.87 -9.14
CA SER A 509 -4.17 1.08 -9.29
C SER A 509 -5.29 1.54 -8.35
N GLN A 510 -6.53 1.56 -8.85
CA GLN A 510 -7.71 2.01 -8.08
C GLN A 510 -8.57 0.83 -7.65
N ILE A 511 -8.94 0.81 -6.37
CA ILE A 511 -10.00 -0.05 -5.86
C ILE A 511 -11.29 0.76 -5.67
N ILE A 512 -12.39 0.25 -6.21
CA ILE A 512 -13.73 0.83 -6.08
C ILE A 512 -14.41 0.29 -4.85
N VAL A 513 -14.67 1.17 -3.89
CA VAL A 513 -15.49 0.84 -2.73
C VAL A 513 -16.95 0.94 -3.12
N SER A 514 -17.59 -0.20 -3.38
CA SER A 514 -19.03 -0.26 -3.67
C SER A 514 -19.83 0.18 -2.43
N SER A 515 -21.12 0.50 -2.61
CA SER A 515 -22.03 0.77 -1.48
C SER A 515 -22.14 -0.41 -0.50
N GLU A 516 -21.79 -1.62 -0.92
CA GLU A 516 -21.73 -2.83 -0.07
C GLU A 516 -20.48 -2.86 0.81
N GLU A 517 -19.41 -2.14 0.43
CA GLU A 517 -18.23 -2.00 1.28
C GLU A 517 -18.41 -0.95 2.39
N GLN A 518 -19.41 -0.07 2.28
CA GLN A 518 -19.79 0.85 3.38
C GLN A 518 -20.40 0.13 4.58
N THR A 519 -20.96 -1.07 4.38
CA THR A 519 -21.55 -1.90 5.43
C THR A 519 -20.60 -2.98 5.93
N ASN A 520 -19.43 -3.14 5.29
CA ASN A 520 -18.48 -4.19 5.62
C ASN A 520 -17.55 -3.76 6.77
N GLN A 521 -17.51 -4.57 7.83
CA GLN A 521 -16.97 -4.26 9.15
C GLN A 521 -15.42 -4.11 9.24
N GLN A 522 -14.70 -4.02 8.12
CA GLN A 522 -13.28 -4.40 8.08
C GLN A 522 -12.29 -3.32 7.59
N TYR A 523 -12.71 -2.11 7.23
CA TYR A 523 -11.77 -1.09 6.77
C TYR A 523 -11.38 -0.07 7.85
N SER A 524 -10.66 -0.56 8.87
CA SER A 524 -10.05 0.27 9.93
C SER A 524 -9.22 1.45 9.39
N ILE A 525 -8.58 1.28 8.24
CA ILE A 525 -7.73 2.27 7.58
C ILE A 525 -8.52 3.46 7.01
N VAL A 526 -9.68 3.21 6.40
CA VAL A 526 -10.55 4.28 5.85
C VAL A 526 -11.14 5.11 6.98
N ASP A 527 -11.54 4.40 8.02
CA ASP A 527 -12.07 4.94 9.25
C ASP A 527 -11.02 5.78 10.00
N MET A 528 -9.78 5.29 10.08
CA MET A 528 -8.64 6.10 10.52
C MET A 528 -8.54 7.38 9.67
N LEU A 529 -8.48 7.29 8.34
CA LEU A 529 -8.36 8.45 7.46
C LEU A 529 -9.49 9.48 7.66
N LYS A 530 -10.74 9.03 7.83
CA LYS A 530 -11.88 9.89 8.19
C LYS A 530 -11.70 10.57 9.55
N ALA A 531 -11.21 9.85 10.55
CA ALA A 531 -10.95 10.38 11.89
C ALA A 531 -9.94 11.53 11.90
N PHE A 532 -9.10 11.64 10.87
CA PHE A 532 -8.15 12.73 10.68
C PHE A 532 -8.72 13.90 9.87
N ILE A 533 -9.49 13.63 8.82
CA ILE A 533 -10.01 14.67 7.92
C ILE A 533 -11.23 15.38 8.51
N LEU A 534 -12.19 14.64 9.07
CA LEU A 534 -13.47 15.20 9.51
C LEU A 534 -13.31 16.31 10.56
N PRO A 535 -12.47 16.18 11.59
CA PRO A 535 -12.24 17.27 12.55
C PRO A 535 -11.66 18.54 11.90
N ALA A 536 -10.87 18.40 10.84
CA ALA A 536 -10.27 19.55 10.15
C ALA A 536 -11.30 20.38 9.36
N ILE A 537 -12.46 19.78 9.01
CA ILE A 537 -13.51 20.43 8.22
C ILE A 537 -14.82 20.65 8.98
N GLU A 538 -14.96 20.13 10.19
CA GLU A 538 -16.23 20.11 10.95
C GLU A 538 -16.86 21.50 11.15
N ASN A 539 -16.02 22.54 11.22
CA ASN A 539 -16.44 23.92 11.50
C ASN A 539 -16.66 24.74 10.22
N ASP A 540 -16.45 24.17 9.04
CA ASP A 540 -16.60 24.85 7.76
C ASP A 540 -17.98 24.56 7.13
N PRO A 541 -18.89 25.56 7.06
CA PRO A 541 -20.26 25.34 6.60
C PRO A 541 -20.38 24.79 5.17
N ALA A 542 -19.33 24.91 4.35
CA ALA A 542 -19.31 24.35 3.01
C ALA A 542 -19.39 22.81 3.00
N PHE A 543 -19.05 22.16 4.13
CA PHE A 543 -19.11 20.72 4.33
C PHE A 543 -20.29 20.28 5.21
N ASN A 544 -21.31 21.13 5.42
CA ASN A 544 -22.55 20.69 6.08
C ASN A 544 -23.34 19.68 5.23
N SER A 545 -23.06 19.62 3.93
CA SER A 545 -23.56 18.61 3.01
C SER A 545 -22.46 18.37 1.98
N TYR A 546 -21.89 17.16 1.98
CA TYR A 546 -20.75 16.82 1.14
C TYR A 546 -20.96 15.50 0.42
N SER A 547 -20.25 15.35 -0.70
CA SER A 547 -19.98 14.08 -1.36
C SER A 547 -18.59 13.60 -0.95
N GLY A 548 -18.46 12.29 -0.72
CA GLY A 548 -17.20 11.64 -0.37
C GLY A 548 -16.79 10.63 -1.43
N VAL A 549 -15.52 10.63 -1.83
CA VAL A 549 -14.94 9.60 -2.69
C VAL A 549 -13.68 9.06 -2.04
N LEU A 550 -13.63 7.74 -1.89
CA LEU A 550 -12.43 7.02 -1.48
C LEU A 550 -11.73 6.49 -2.74
N ALA A 551 -10.43 6.76 -2.83
CA ALA A 551 -9.57 6.19 -3.84
C ALA A 551 -8.40 5.51 -3.13
N MET A 552 -8.20 4.24 -3.43
CA MET A 552 -6.94 3.56 -3.11
C MET A 552 -6.05 3.63 -4.35
N ALA A 553 -4.76 3.75 -4.11
CA ALA A 553 -3.71 3.92 -5.08
C ALA A 553 -2.54 3.03 -4.66
N THR A 554 -1.84 2.39 -5.58
CA THR A 554 -0.58 1.71 -5.27
C THR A 554 0.58 2.42 -5.97
N GLN A 555 1.79 2.20 -5.51
CA GLN A 555 3.00 2.58 -6.23
C GLN A 555 3.95 1.40 -6.20
N ASN A 556 4.29 0.95 -7.40
CA ASN A 556 4.91 -0.34 -7.62
C ASN A 556 6.40 -0.19 -7.93
N TYR A 557 7.18 -1.10 -7.34
CA TYR A 557 8.63 -1.17 -7.44
C TYR A 557 9.00 -2.59 -7.93
N PRO A 558 9.07 -2.82 -9.25
CA PRO A 558 9.18 -4.17 -9.82
C PRO A 558 10.47 -4.94 -9.49
N VAL A 559 11.48 -4.26 -8.94
CA VAL A 559 12.71 -4.88 -8.45
C VAL A 559 13.15 -4.07 -7.24
N TRP A 560 12.89 -4.55 -6.02
CA TRP A 560 13.38 -3.87 -4.81
C TRP A 560 14.50 -4.66 -4.12
N SER A 561 14.31 -5.98 -3.97
CA SER A 561 15.30 -6.89 -3.38
C SER A 561 15.84 -6.46 -2.00
N GLY A 562 15.07 -5.69 -1.23
CA GLY A 562 15.44 -5.23 0.12
C GLY A 562 16.56 -4.18 0.17
N GLU A 563 16.91 -3.56 -0.96
CA GLU A 563 17.88 -2.46 -1.00
C GLU A 563 17.31 -1.14 -0.46
N HIS A 564 18.16 -0.14 -0.24
CA HIS A 564 17.65 1.18 0.13
C HIS A 564 16.72 1.72 -0.96
N LEU A 565 15.53 2.19 -0.54
CA LEU A 565 14.49 2.74 -1.40
C LEU A 565 14.08 4.13 -0.93
N VAL A 566 13.90 5.03 -1.90
CA VAL A 566 13.25 6.34 -1.71
C VAL A 566 11.99 6.36 -2.57
N HIS A 567 10.87 6.71 -1.95
CA HIS A 567 9.55 6.81 -2.52
C HIS A 567 9.08 8.26 -2.46
N ASP A 568 8.63 8.83 -3.57
CA ASP A 568 8.39 10.28 -3.65
C ASP A 568 7.19 10.69 -4.55
N PRO A 569 5.92 10.43 -4.19
CA PRO A 569 4.77 10.90 -4.97
C PRO A 569 4.59 12.42 -5.02
N THR A 570 3.89 12.90 -6.05
CA THR A 570 3.34 14.27 -6.06
C THR A 570 1.82 14.27 -5.97
N PHE A 571 1.31 15.03 -5.01
CA PHE A 571 -0.12 15.33 -4.84
C PHE A 571 -0.39 16.78 -5.20
N SER A 572 -1.04 17.01 -6.33
CA SER A 572 -1.31 18.35 -6.86
C SER A 572 -2.76 18.75 -6.62
N VAL A 573 -3.01 19.98 -6.13
CA VAL A 573 -4.36 20.57 -6.07
C VAL A 573 -4.47 21.81 -6.92
N PHE A 574 -5.64 22.04 -7.51
CA PHE A 574 -5.91 23.20 -8.37
C PHE A 574 -6.92 24.14 -7.69
N TYR A 575 -6.47 25.33 -7.28
CA TYR A 575 -7.26 26.28 -6.51
C TYR A 575 -7.42 27.63 -7.23
N SER A 576 -8.36 28.43 -6.74
CA SER A 576 -8.55 29.82 -7.16
C SER A 576 -7.75 30.75 -6.25
N SER A 577 -6.82 31.53 -6.80
CA SER A 577 -6.34 32.74 -6.10
C SER A 577 -7.24 33.92 -6.49
N ASP A 578 -7.77 34.68 -5.52
CA ASP A 578 -8.33 36.00 -5.87
C ASP A 578 -7.17 36.90 -6.33
N THR A 579 -6.95 36.98 -7.64
CA THR A 579 -6.32 38.17 -8.20
C THR A 579 -7.30 39.32 -7.98
N GLY A 580 -7.15 40.05 -6.89
CA GLY A 580 -8.02 41.17 -6.52
C GLY A 580 -8.13 42.19 -7.66
N ALA A 581 -9.15 42.03 -8.50
CA ALA A 581 -9.72 43.03 -9.39
C ALA A 581 -11.00 42.47 -9.99
N SER A 582 -12.14 42.98 -9.53
CA SER A 582 -13.35 42.97 -10.35
C SER A 582 -13.06 43.75 -11.63
N ILE A 583 -12.78 43.06 -12.73
CA ILE A 583 -12.99 43.61 -14.06
C ILE A 583 -14.07 42.71 -14.68
N GLY A 584 -15.21 43.33 -14.94
CA GLY A 584 -16.44 42.66 -15.36
C GLY A 584 -16.27 41.82 -16.62
N GLY A 585 -17.29 40.98 -16.85
CA GLY A 585 -17.38 39.97 -17.90
C GLY A 585 -16.51 40.22 -19.13
N GLY A 586 -15.58 39.28 -19.36
CA GLY A 586 -14.73 39.26 -20.52
C GLY A 586 -14.19 37.86 -20.69
N GLU A 587 -14.65 37.20 -21.75
CA GLU A 587 -14.05 36.09 -22.48
C GLU A 587 -12.76 35.48 -21.91
N ILE A 588 -12.77 34.14 -21.78
CA ILE A 588 -11.57 33.29 -21.69
C ILE A 588 -10.53 33.84 -22.69
N SER A 589 -9.52 34.54 -22.17
CA SER A 589 -8.54 35.18 -23.02
C SER A 589 -7.78 34.09 -23.79
N GLY A 590 -7.78 34.19 -25.12
CA GLY A 590 -7.13 33.25 -26.05
C GLY A 590 -5.59 33.22 -25.95
N PHE A 591 -5.02 33.56 -24.80
CA PHE A 591 -3.58 33.59 -24.56
C PHE A 591 -2.99 32.20 -24.27
N LEU A 592 -3.77 31.24 -23.76
CA LEU A 592 -3.35 29.83 -23.60
C LEU A 592 -3.37 29.03 -24.91
N TYR A 593 -4.13 29.48 -25.92
CA TYR A 593 -4.16 28.82 -27.22
C TYR A 593 -3.01 29.25 -28.14
N LEU A 594 -2.44 30.46 -27.98
CA LEU A 594 -1.37 30.97 -28.86
C LEU A 594 -0.07 30.17 -28.79
N PRO A 595 0.46 29.80 -27.60
CA PRO A 595 1.65 28.94 -27.48
C PRO A 595 1.38 27.53 -28.01
N LEU A 596 0.18 26.97 -27.73
CA LEU A 596 -0.20 25.64 -28.18
C LEU A 596 -0.36 25.58 -29.71
N PHE A 597 -1.01 26.58 -30.30
CA PHE A 597 -1.21 26.70 -31.75
C PHE A 597 0.11 26.98 -32.47
N ALA A 598 1.00 27.79 -31.89
CA ALA A 598 2.35 28.01 -32.43
C ALA A 598 3.17 26.71 -32.42
N THR A 599 3.08 25.91 -31.35
CA THR A 599 3.79 24.63 -31.22
C THR A 599 3.26 23.60 -32.23
N VAL A 600 1.94 23.51 -32.40
CA VAL A 600 1.30 22.64 -33.40
C VAL A 600 1.68 23.06 -34.82
N VAL A 601 1.65 24.36 -35.14
CA VAL A 601 2.02 24.88 -36.47
C VAL A 601 3.51 24.67 -36.77
N ILE A 602 4.41 24.92 -35.81
CA ILE A 602 5.85 24.69 -35.97
C ILE A 602 6.12 23.20 -36.18
N THR A 603 5.48 22.32 -35.41
CA THR A 603 5.62 20.87 -35.53
C THR A 603 5.11 20.38 -36.88
N LEU A 604 3.96 20.85 -37.33
CA LEU A 604 3.43 20.57 -38.68
C LEU A 604 4.36 21.08 -39.78
N VAL A 605 4.94 22.27 -39.66
CA VAL A 605 5.90 22.80 -40.64
C VAL A 605 7.19 21.97 -40.68
N ILE A 606 7.69 21.52 -39.53
CA ILE A 606 8.87 20.64 -39.44
C ILE A 606 8.58 19.29 -40.09
N ILE A 607 7.45 18.65 -39.75
CA ILE A 607 7.01 17.38 -40.33
C ILE A 607 6.85 17.52 -41.84
N THR A 608 6.15 18.56 -42.31
CA THR A 608 5.90 18.79 -43.74
C THR A 608 7.20 19.06 -44.51
N LYS A 609 8.17 19.78 -43.92
CA LYS A 609 9.51 19.96 -44.51
C LYS A 609 10.30 18.65 -44.54
N ARG A 610 10.21 17.79 -43.52
CA ARG A 610 10.90 16.49 -43.46
C ARG A 610 10.34 15.50 -44.47
N VAL A 611 9.01 15.45 -44.61
CA VAL A 611 8.30 14.62 -45.58
C VAL A 611 8.59 15.07 -47.02
N ASN A 612 8.65 16.39 -47.28
CA ASN A 612 8.99 16.90 -48.62
C ASN A 612 10.48 16.77 -48.98
N ARG A 613 11.40 16.70 -48.01
CA ARG A 613 12.81 16.36 -48.27
C ARG A 613 12.97 14.88 -48.64
N LYS A 614 12.28 13.97 -47.94
CA LYS A 614 12.28 12.53 -48.27
C LYS A 614 11.57 12.17 -49.59
N ARG A 615 10.85 13.11 -50.22
CA ARG A 615 10.26 12.94 -51.56
C ARG A 615 11.12 13.51 -52.69
N LYS A 616 12.23 14.19 -52.37
CA LYS A 616 13.14 14.81 -53.36
C LYS A 616 14.54 14.20 -53.39
N ASP A 617 14.80 13.24 -52.50
CA ASP A 617 15.85 12.23 -52.64
C ASP A 617 15.16 10.92 -53.09
#